data_AF-A0A2U0DJK7-F1
#
_entry.id   AF-A0A2U0DJK7-F1
#
_cell.length_a   1.000
_cell.length_b   1.000
_cell.length_c   1.000
_cell.angle_alpha   90.00
_cell.angle_beta   90.00
_cell.angle_gamma   90.00
#
_symmetry.space_group_name_H-M   'P 1'
#
loop_
_entity.id
_entity.type
_entity.pdbx_description
1 polymer ?
#
loop_
_entity_poly.entity_id
_entity_poly.type
_entity_poly.pdbx_seq_one_letter_code
_entity_poly.pdbx_strand_id
1 'polypeptide(L)' 'MKNFKKLSRENLKAVKAGQVYIAETSCGFTATTNQNWTFEQAEAWFEAIEKNYCKTPTYSGSDVKNLA' A
#
# COMPACT_ATOMS: atom_id res chain seq x y z
N MET A 1 -26.17 9.14 20.68
CA MET A 1 -25.37 9.74 19.58
C MET A 1 -24.11 10.32 20.19
N LYS A 2 -22.92 10.07 19.63
CA LYS A 2 -21.67 10.64 20.16
C LYS A 2 -21.65 12.15 19.85
N ASN A 3 -21.45 12.99 20.87
CA ASN A 3 -21.33 14.43 20.72
C ASN A 3 -19.96 14.75 20.10
N PHE A 4 -19.90 14.89 18.78
CA PHE A 4 -18.67 15.31 18.11
C PHE A 4 -18.38 16.78 18.46
N LYS A 5 -17.21 17.02 19.02
CA LYS A 5 -16.76 18.37 19.37
C LYS A 5 -16.55 19.15 18.07
N LYS A 6 -17.31 20.22 17.86
CA LYS A 6 -17.18 21.08 16.68
C LYS A 6 -15.83 21.79 16.75
N LEU A 7 -14.91 21.43 15.86
CA LEU A 7 -13.58 22.05 15.80
C LEU A 7 -13.70 23.46 15.18
N SER A 8 -12.97 24.42 15.73
CA SER A 8 -12.83 25.76 15.15
C SER A 8 -11.91 25.72 13.93
N ARG A 9 -11.93 26.76 13.09
CA ARG A 9 -11.03 26.90 11.94
C ARG A 9 -9.55 26.81 12.33
N GLU A 10 -9.16 27.38 13.46
CA GLU A 10 -7.79 27.28 13.97
C GLU A 10 -7.44 25.85 14.39
N ASN A 11 -8.37 25.12 15.00
CA ASN A 11 -8.16 23.71 15.33
C ASN A 11 -8.04 22.84 14.07
N LEU A 12 -8.79 23.15 13.00
CA LEU A 12 -8.70 22.44 11.73
C LEU A 12 -7.33 22.59 11.06
N LYS A 13 -6.64 23.71 11.23
CA LYS A 13 -5.25 23.88 10.74
C LYS A 13 -4.26 22.97 11.45
N ALA A 14 -4.52 22.63 12.70
CA ALA A 14 -3.70 21.71 13.49
C ALA A 14 -4.02 20.24 13.21
N VAL A 15 -5.14 19.95 12.54
CA VAL A 15 -5.47 18.58 12.11
C VAL A 15 -4.55 18.22 10.94
N LYS A 16 -3.48 17.48 11.26
CA LYS A 16 -2.71 16.78 10.23
C LYS A 16 -3.51 15.55 9.81
N ALA A 17 -4.14 15.60 8.64
CA ALA A 17 -4.58 14.37 7.99
C ALA A 17 -3.31 13.54 7.74
N GLY A 18 -3.24 12.34 8.34
CA GLY A 18 -2.09 11.46 8.14
C GLY A 18 -1.95 11.13 6.65
N GLN A 19 -0.72 11.07 6.15
CA GLN A 19 -0.46 10.51 4.82
C GLN A 19 -0.84 9.04 4.84
N VAL A 20 -1.54 8.59 3.79
CA VAL A 20 -1.89 7.19 3.59
C VAL A 20 -1.27 6.76 2.27
N TYR A 21 -0.49 5.70 2.32
CA TYR A 21 0.07 5.01 1.15
C TYR A 21 -0.76 3.77 0.87
N ILE A 22 -1.06 3.53 -0.41
CA ILE A 22 -1.90 2.44 -0.90
C ILE A 22 -1.11 1.71 -1.98
N ALA A 23 -0.61 0.51 -1.69
CA ALA A 23 0.03 -0.39 -2.65
C ALA A 23 -1.01 -1.30 -3.28
N GLU A 24 -1.16 -1.20 -4.59
CA GLU A 24 -1.91 -2.15 -5.42
C GLU A 24 -0.92 -2.92 -6.28
N THR A 25 -0.84 -4.22 -6.07
CA THR A 25 0.10 -5.08 -6.77
C THR A 25 -0.45 -5.59 -8.09
N SER A 26 0.43 -6.04 -8.98
CA SER A 26 0.04 -6.57 -10.29
C SER A 26 -0.88 -7.80 -10.22
N CYS A 27 -0.78 -8.58 -9.13
CA CYS A 27 -1.60 -9.75 -8.85
C CYS A 27 -2.90 -9.44 -8.09
N GLY A 28 -3.25 -8.16 -7.93
CA GLY A 28 -4.51 -7.72 -7.33
C GLY A 28 -4.54 -7.72 -5.80
N PHE A 29 -3.37 -7.70 -5.15
CA PHE A 29 -3.29 -7.54 -3.70
C PHE A 29 -3.20 -6.05 -3.35
N THR A 30 -3.97 -5.62 -2.34
CA THR A 30 -3.98 -4.24 -1.88
C THR A 30 -3.50 -4.17 -0.43
N ALA A 31 -2.50 -3.33 -0.17
CA ALA A 31 -2.02 -3.00 1.18
C ALA A 31 -2.09 -1.50 1.42
N THR A 32 -2.44 -1.11 2.65
CA THR A 32 -2.52 0.30 3.04
C THR A 32 -1.73 0.55 4.31
N THR A 33 -1.03 1.68 4.38
CA THR A 33 -0.26 2.10 5.55
C THR A 33 -0.35 3.61 5.75
N ASN A 34 -0.34 4.05 7.00
CA ASN A 34 -0.39 5.46 7.38
C ASN A 34 0.90 5.92 8.07
N GLN A 35 1.99 5.18 7.84
CA GLN A 35 3.29 5.53 8.42
C GLN A 35 3.82 6.83 7.81
N ASN A 36 4.49 7.61 8.65
CA ASN A 36 5.11 8.88 8.23
C ASN A 36 6.47 8.60 7.56
N TRP A 37 6.43 8.14 6.32
CA TRP A 37 7.59 7.76 5.54
C TRP A 37 8.07 8.88 4.62
N THR A 38 9.36 8.84 4.27
CA THR A 38 9.83 9.57 3.09
C THR A 38 9.29 8.91 1.81
N PHE A 39 9.35 9.62 0.69
CA PHE A 39 8.93 9.06 -0.61
C PHE A 39 9.72 7.79 -0.95
N GLU A 40 11.03 7.80 -0.74
CA GLU A 40 11.93 6.65 -0.98
C GLU A 40 11.58 5.44 -0.12
N GLN A 41 11.19 5.65 1.15
CA GLN A 41 10.75 4.57 2.03
C GLN A 41 9.42 3.97 1.58
N ALA A 42 8.51 4.79 1.09
CA ALA A 42 7.25 4.32 0.53
C ALA A 42 7.52 3.48 -0.72
N GLU A 43 8.37 3.95 -1.64
CA GLU A 43 8.76 3.22 -2.86
C GLU A 43 9.35 1.84 -2.55
N ALA A 44 10.32 1.77 -1.63
CA ALA A 44 10.90 0.50 -1.19
C ALA A 44 9.84 -0.45 -0.58
N TRP A 45 8.85 0.10 0.13
CA TRP A 45 7.73 -0.67 0.66
C TRP A 45 6.81 -1.19 -0.46
N PHE A 46 6.48 -0.37 -1.47
CA PHE A 46 5.70 -0.82 -2.64
C PHE A 46 6.37 -2.00 -3.34
N GLU A 47 7.68 -1.92 -3.61
CA GLU A 47 8.45 -3.01 -4.22
C GLU A 47 8.47 -4.27 -3.36
N ALA A 48 8.59 -4.13 -2.04
CA ALA A 48 8.55 -5.26 -1.12
C ALA A 48 7.16 -5.92 -1.11
N ILE A 49 6.08 -5.14 -1.17
CA ILE A 49 4.71 -5.66 -1.27
C ILE A 49 4.52 -6.42 -2.59
N GLU A 50 4.95 -5.84 -3.72
CA GLU A 50 4.90 -6.51 -5.03
C GLU A 50 5.64 -7.87 -4.99
N LYS A 51 6.89 -7.88 -4.52
CA LYS A 51 7.72 -9.10 -4.47
C LYS A 51 7.19 -10.18 -3.53
N ASN A 52 6.62 -9.78 -2.38
CA ASN A 52 6.15 -10.73 -1.38
C ASN A 52 4.81 -11.37 -1.76
N TYR A 53 3.91 -10.59 -2.35
CA TYR A 53 2.54 -11.01 -2.62
C TYR A 53 2.34 -11.46 -4.07
N CYS A 54 3.06 -10.87 -5.02
CA CYS A 54 3.12 -11.35 -6.39
C CYS A 54 4.40 -12.15 -6.59
N LYS A 55 4.38 -13.39 -6.12
CA LYS A 55 5.41 -14.35 -6.50
C LYS A 55 5.29 -14.57 -8.01
N THR A 56 6.37 -14.35 -8.75
CA THR A 56 6.50 -14.84 -10.11
C THR A 56 6.17 -16.33 -10.06
N PRO A 57 5.20 -16.83 -10.85
CA PRO A 57 4.92 -18.26 -10.87
C PRO A 57 6.21 -18.98 -11.27
N THR A 58 6.85 -19.64 -10.32
CA THR A 58 7.94 -20.57 -10.60
C THR A 58 7.28 -21.79 -11.23
N TYR A 59 7.23 -21.78 -12.56
CA TYR A 59 6.87 -22.98 -13.31
C TYR A 59 7.92 -24.04 -13.01
N SER A 60 7.60 -24.97 -12.11
CA SER A 60 8.43 -26.13 -11.76
C SER A 60 8.04 -27.39 -12.55
N GLY A 61 7.32 -27.21 -13.66
CA GLY A 61 7.01 -28.29 -14.60
C GLY A 61 8.15 -28.49 -15.59
N SER A 62 8.49 -29.73 -15.91
CA SER A 62 9.41 -30.09 -16.99
C SER A 62 8.77 -29.94 -18.39
N ASP A 63 7.56 -29.39 -18.49
CA ASP A 63 6.71 -29.45 -19.68
C ASP A 63 6.87 -28.20 -20.55
N VAL A 64 7.92 -28.20 -21.35
CA VAL A 64 8.22 -27.20 -22.40
C VAL A 64 7.17 -27.11 -23.53
N LYS A 65 6.05 -27.85 -23.44
CA LYS A 65 5.05 -27.94 -24.51
C LYS A 65 3.95 -26.87 -24.49
N ASN A 66 3.82 -26.07 -23.43
CA ASN A 66 2.77 -25.05 -23.33
C ASN A 66 3.29 -23.63 -22.99
N LEU A 67 4.56 -23.34 -23.29
CA LEU A 67 5.07 -21.97 -23.32
C LEU A 67 4.73 -21.36 -24.68
N ALA A 68 3.56 -20.74 -24.78
CA ALA A 68 3.13 -19.90 -25.90
C ALA A 68 3.10 -18.43 -25.46
#